data_AF-A0A445N1H2-F1
#
_entry.id   AF-A0A445N1H2-F1
#
_cell.length_a   1.000
_cell.length_b   1.000
_cell.length_c   1.000
_cell.angle_alpha   90.00
_cell.angle_beta   90.00
_cell.angle_gamma   90.00
#
_symmetry.space_group_name_H-M   'P 1'
#
loop_
_entity.id
_entity.type
_entity.pdbx_description
1 polymer ?
#
loop_
_entity_poly.entity_id
_entity_poly.type
_entity_poly.pdbx_seq_one_letter_code
_entity_poly.pdbx_strand_id
1 'polypeptide(L)'
;MVRLANINRMDKAMTLKEKVEEALQKVRPSLQADGGDVLLVDVDDSGVVKVRLMGACGGCPMSQMTLKMGIEKIIKQNVPEIKTVESV
;
A
#
# COMPACT_ATOMS: atom_id res chain seq x y z
N MET A 1 35.55 -17.00 -23.02
CA MET A 1 34.16 -17.51 -23.07
C MET A 1 33.76 -17.85 -21.64
N VAL A 2 32.91 -17.17 -20.89
CA VAL A 2 31.89 -16.15 -21.13
C VAL A 2 31.91 -15.23 -19.90
N ARG A 3 31.84 -13.91 -20.10
CA ARG A 3 31.61 -12.91 -19.04
C ARG A 3 30.33 -13.30 -18.27
N LEU A 4 30.45 -13.68 -17.00
CA LEU A 4 29.32 -13.61 -16.08
C LEU A 4 29.40 -12.26 -15.38
N ALA A 5 28.41 -11.44 -15.67
CA ALA A 5 28.33 -10.05 -15.31
C ALA A 5 28.29 -9.85 -13.78
N ASN A 6 29.17 -8.99 -13.27
CA ASN A 6 28.81 -8.06 -12.20
C ASN A 6 27.45 -7.42 -12.53
N ILE A 7 26.55 -7.25 -11.55
CA ILE A 7 25.90 -5.96 -11.20
C ILE A 7 25.10 -6.15 -9.87
N ASN A 8 25.64 -5.57 -8.80
CA ASN A 8 25.02 -4.95 -7.63
C ASN A 8 23.52 -5.19 -7.30
N ARG A 9 23.23 -5.74 -6.10
CA ARG A 9 21.92 -5.57 -5.41
C ARG A 9 22.07 -5.46 -3.89
N MET A 10 22.95 -4.60 -3.37
CA MET A 10 23.05 -4.35 -1.92
C MET A 10 22.86 -2.89 -1.49
N ASP A 11 22.54 -1.98 -2.42
CA ASP A 11 22.26 -0.55 -2.11
C ASP A 11 20.90 -0.09 -2.68
N LYS A 12 19.82 -0.87 -2.51
CA LYS A 12 18.51 -0.41 -2.97
C LYS A 12 17.89 0.48 -1.89
N ALA A 13 18.02 1.79 -2.05
CA ALA A 13 17.16 2.73 -1.33
C ALA A 13 15.70 2.31 -1.58
N MET A 14 14.99 1.95 -0.52
CA MET A 14 13.62 1.46 -0.60
C MET A 14 12.73 2.53 -1.22
N THR A 15 12.08 2.19 -2.34
CA THR A 15 11.21 3.13 -3.05
C THR A 15 9.95 3.43 -2.22
N LEU A 16 9.34 4.60 -2.46
CA LEU A 16 8.11 4.99 -1.76
C LEU A 16 7.01 3.93 -1.92
N LYS A 17 6.90 3.34 -3.12
CA LYS A 17 5.99 2.23 -3.41
C LYS A 17 6.25 1.00 -2.53
N GLU A 18 7.51 0.61 -2.38
CA GLU A 18 7.87 -0.55 -1.55
C GLU A 18 7.55 -0.29 -0.07
N LYS A 19 7.79 0.92 0.44
CA LYS A 19 7.42 1.31 1.81
C LYS A 19 5.91 1.22 2.04
N VAL A 20 5.12 1.71 1.08
CA VAL A 20 3.66 1.64 1.13
C VAL A 20 3.17 0.20 1.06
N GLU A 21 3.75 -0.64 0.20
CA GLU A 21 3.40 -2.05 0.13
C GLU A 21 3.67 -2.76 1.47
N GLU A 22 4.83 -2.54 2.10
CA GLU A 22 5.11 -3.10 3.44
C GLU A 22 4.11 -2.62 4.49
N ALA A 23 3.72 -1.34 4.46
CA ALA A 23 2.71 -0.82 5.36
C ALA A 23 1.35 -1.51 5.14
N LEU A 24 0.96 -1.74 3.88
CA LEU A 24 -0.26 -2.45 3.52
C LEU A 24 -0.24 -3.92 3.95
N GLN A 25 0.90 -4.61 3.83
CA GLN A 25 1.05 -6.00 4.32
C GLN A 25 0.72 -6.14 5.81
N LYS A 26 0.97 -5.10 6.62
CA LYS A 26 0.59 -5.11 8.05
C LYS A 26 -0.91 -4.94 8.28
N VAL A 27 -1.62 -4.33 7.34
CA VAL A 27 -3.07 -4.05 7.44
C VAL A 27 -3.91 -5.21 6.90
N ARG A 28 -3.40 -5.94 5.90
CA ARG A 28 -4.12 -7.06 5.26
C ARG A 28 -4.67 -8.10 6.24
N PRO A 29 -3.94 -8.58 7.27
CA PRO A 29 -4.48 -9.58 8.19
C PRO A 29 -5.76 -9.13 8.89
N SER A 30 -5.83 -7.86 9.29
CA SER A 30 -7.03 -7.29 9.90
C SER A 30 -8.18 -7.18 8.90
N LEU A 31 -7.92 -6.70 7.69
CA LEU A 31 -8.95 -6.60 6.64
C LEU A 31 -9.49 -7.98 6.21
N GLN A 32 -8.60 -8.96 6.11
CA GLN A 32 -8.94 -10.34 5.74
C GLN A 32 -9.74 -11.04 6.84
N ALA A 33 -9.47 -10.75 8.11
CA ALA A 33 -10.31 -11.22 9.21
C ALA A 33 -11.76 -10.69 9.11
N ASP A 34 -11.93 -9.47 8.58
CA ASP A 34 -13.24 -8.86 8.29
C ASP A 34 -13.82 -9.27 6.91
N GLY A 35 -13.17 -10.19 6.20
CA GLY A 35 -13.63 -10.71 4.90
C GLY A 35 -13.37 -9.79 3.71
N GLY A 36 -12.42 -8.85 3.82
CA GLY A 36 -11.98 -7.98 2.74
C GLY A 36 -10.49 -8.01 2.48
N ASP A 37 -10.03 -7.15 1.58
CA ASP A 37 -8.59 -6.97 1.29
C ASP A 37 -8.34 -5.58 0.67
N VAL A 38 -7.07 -5.25 0.48
CA VAL A 38 -6.60 -4.02 -0.16
C VAL A 38 -5.46 -4.31 -1.13
N LEU A 39 -5.61 -3.81 -2.36
CA LEU A 39 -4.57 -3.81 -3.38
C LEU A 39 -3.98 -2.42 -3.56
N LEU A 40 -2.65 -2.36 -3.64
CA LEU A 40 -1.96 -1.16 -4.08
C LEU A 40 -2.10 -1.03 -5.59
N VAL A 41 -2.72 0.07 -6.05
CA VAL A 41 -2.86 0.37 -7.47
C VAL A 41 -1.70 1.24 -7.93
N ASP A 42 -1.43 2.32 -7.20
CA ASP A 42 -0.40 3.28 -7.57
C ASP A 42 0.08 4.10 -6.37
N VAL A 43 1.29 4.67 -6.49
CA VAL A 43 1.84 5.64 -5.54
C VAL A 43 2.46 6.78 -6.33
N ASP A 44 1.85 7.95 -6.22
CA ASP A 44 2.33 9.17 -6.86
C ASP A 44 3.45 9.81 -6.03
N ASP A 45 4.44 10.40 -6.70
CA ASP A 45 5.55 11.13 -6.08
C ASP A 45 5.08 12.35 -5.25
N SER A 46 3.87 12.86 -5.51
CA SER A 46 3.20 13.91 -4.73
C SER A 46 2.74 13.45 -3.35
N GLY A 47 2.79 12.15 -3.08
CA GLY A 47 2.37 11.50 -1.83
C GLY A 47 0.92 11.02 -1.85
N VAL A 48 0.36 10.70 -3.02
CA VAL A 48 -1.00 10.16 -3.17
C VAL A 48 -0.92 8.66 -3.41
N VAL A 49 -1.55 7.87 -2.54
CA VAL A 49 -1.63 6.41 -2.70
C VAL A 49 -3.00 6.03 -3.21
N LYS A 50 -3.06 5.31 -4.33
CA LYS A 50 -4.30 4.74 -4.86
C LYS A 50 -4.38 3.28 -4.47
N VAL A 51 -5.48 2.92 -3.82
CA VAL A 51 -5.77 1.55 -3.40
C VAL A 51 -7.09 1.09 -3.96
N ARG A 52 -7.24 -0.21 -4.16
CA ARG A 52 -8.52 -0.84 -4.46
C ARG A 52 -8.93 -1.70 -3.27
N LEU A 53 -10.09 -1.41 -2.70
CA LEU A 53 -10.69 -2.22 -1.65
C LEU A 53 -11.37 -3.44 -2.28
N MET A 54 -11.20 -4.61 -1.68
CA MET A 54 -11.73 -5.88 -2.17
C MET A 54 -12.57 -6.58 -1.11
N GLY A 55 -13.41 -7.54 -1.55
CA GLY A 55 -14.26 -8.35 -0.68
C GLY A 55 -15.33 -7.53 0.04
N ALA A 56 -15.56 -7.85 1.31
CA ALA A 56 -16.55 -7.15 2.15
C ALA A 56 -16.30 -5.63 2.23
N CYS A 57 -15.04 -5.21 2.10
CA CYS A 57 -14.63 -3.81 2.13
C CYS A 57 -15.12 -3.00 0.92
N GLY A 58 -15.42 -3.63 -0.23
CA GLY A 58 -15.81 -2.93 -1.46
C GLY A 58 -17.33 -2.70 -1.63
N GLY A 59 -18.17 -3.34 -0.81
CA GLY A 59 -19.62 -3.43 -1.07
C GLY A 59 -20.50 -2.31 -0.50
N CYS A 60 -20.04 -1.59 0.52
CA CYS A 60 -20.83 -0.53 1.19
C CYS A 60 -20.09 0.82 1.14
N PRO A 61 -20.70 1.90 0.60
CA PRO A 61 -20.04 3.22 0.49
C PRO A 61 -19.58 3.77 1.84
N MET A 62 -20.36 3.53 2.90
CA MET A 62 -20.07 4.02 4.24
C MET A 62 -18.86 3.28 4.85
N SER A 63 -18.78 1.96 4.66
CA SER A 63 -17.64 1.15 5.12
C SER A 63 -16.37 1.47 4.35
N GLN A 64 -16.47 1.80 3.06
CA GLN A 64 -15.30 2.21 2.26
C GLN A 64 -14.65 3.48 2.82
N MET A 65 -15.45 4.46 3.24
CA MET A 65 -14.92 5.70 3.82
C MET A 65 -14.17 5.45 5.13
N THR A 66 -14.75 4.66 6.05
CA THR A 66 -14.13 4.38 7.36
C THR A 66 -12.88 3.51 7.21
N LEU A 67 -12.91 2.49 6.35
CA LEU A 67 -11.78 1.63 6.06
C LEU A 67 -10.64 2.39 5.40
N LYS A 68 -10.95 3.25 4.42
CA LYS A 68 -9.96 4.14 3.79
C LYS A 68 -9.24 4.98 4.85
N MET A 69 -9.98 5.61 5.76
CA MET A 69 -9.38 6.43 6.83
C MET A 69 -8.48 5.60 7.77
N GLY A 70 -8.88 4.37 8.09
CA GLY A 70 -8.08 3.44 8.89
C GLY A 70 -6.77 3.07 8.19
N ILE A 71 -6.85 2.68 6.91
CA ILE A 71 -5.69 2.35 6.08
C ILE A 71 -4.75 3.55 5.94
N GLU A 72 -5.31 4.73 5.66
CA GLU A 72 -4.56 5.98 5.54
C GLU A 72 -3.78 6.31 6.81
N LYS A 73 -4.40 6.15 7.98
CA LYS A 73 -3.73 6.38 9.27
C LYS A 73 -2.53 5.45 9.45
N ILE A 74 -2.67 4.16 9.14
CA ILE A 74 -1.59 3.18 9.31
C ILE A 74 -0.47 3.42 8.30
N ILE A 75 -0.81 3.73 7.05
CA ILE A 75 0.19 4.08 6.03
C ILE A 75 0.97 5.31 6.47
N LYS A 76 0.30 6.39 6.90
CA LYS A 76 0.97 7.63 7.38
C LYS A 76 1.88 7.40 8.59
N GLN A 77 1.51 6.48 9.48
CA GLN A 77 2.35 6.12 10.62
C GLN A 77 3.64 5.40 10.22
N ASN A 78 3.63 4.61 9.15
CA ASN A 78 4.81 3.90 8.66
C ASN A 78 5.58 4.70 7.60
N VAL A 79 4.87 5.53 6.83
CA VAL A 79 5.36 6.29 5.68
C VAL A 79 4.81 7.72 5.76
N PRO A 80 5.44 8.61 6.55
CA PRO A 80 4.95 9.98 6.77
C PRO A 80 5.01 10.85 5.50
N GLU A 81 5.69 10.40 4.45
CA GLU A 81 5.75 11.02 3.12
C GLU A 81 4.39 11.00 2.40
N ILE A 82 3.47 10.10 2.80
CA ILE A 82 2.13 9.98 2.20
C ILE A 82 1.18 11.04 2.76
N LYS A 83 0.55 11.79 1.86
CA LYS A 83 -0.41 12.86 2.18
C LYS A 83 -1.85 12.38 2.19
N THR A 84 -2.24 11.51 1.25
CA THR A 84 -3.61 11.01 1.18
C THR A 84 -3.68 9.63 0.53
N VAL A 85 -4.78 8.93 0.82
CA VAL A 85 -5.13 7.65 0.20
C VAL A 85 -6.45 7.80 -0.54
N GLU A 86 -6.53 7.30 -1.76
CA GLU A 86 -7.75 7.27 -2.58
C GLU A 86 -8.14 5.83 -2.91
N SER A 87 -9.44 5.54 -2.83
CA SER A 87 -10.01 4.25 -3.23
C SER A 87 -10.49 4.34 -4.69
N VAL A 88 -10.05 3.41 -5.54
CA VAL A 88 -10.35 3.37 -7.00
C VAL A 88 -10.92 2.03 -7.47
#